data_AF-R0K430-F1
#
_entry.id   AF-R0K430-F1
#
_cell.length_a   1.000
_cell.length_b   1.000
_cell.length_c   1.000
_cell.angle_alpha   90.00
_cell.angle_beta   90.00
_cell.angle_gamma   90.00
#
_symmetry.space_group_name_H-M   'P 1'
#
loop_
_entity.id
_entity.type
_entity.pdbx_description
1 polymer ?
#
loop_
_entity_poly.entity_id
_entity_poly.type
_entity_poly.pdbx_seq_one_letter_code
_entity_poly.pdbx_strand_id
1 'polypeptide(L)'
;KAYDVPQSTLHTRVHSTQPRLELRSVNRKLSSIEEQSLVQWILDLDRRGFPPHIIDVRRMADALLAARGQDPPPQPVGKKWVSRFIQSQLELQTKWSRRLNSQRAQYEDPATIVAWFKLVEETRQTYGVLDQDIYNFDETRFAMGVASTSKVVTSSNRVSRAVVV
;
A
#
# COMPACT_ATOMS: atom_id res chain seq x y z
N LYS A 1 -50.00 15.57 4.05
CA LYS A 1 -48.52 15.63 4.01
C LYS A 1 -48.00 14.21 3.77
N ALA A 2 -47.55 13.87 2.57
CA ALA A 2 -47.20 12.49 2.22
C ALA A 2 -45.79 12.06 2.69
N TYR A 3 -44.89 13.01 2.95
CA TYR A 3 -43.47 12.72 3.20
C TYR A 3 -42.90 13.37 4.47
N ASP A 4 -43.72 14.06 5.27
CA ASP A 4 -43.29 14.82 6.46
C ASP A 4 -42.07 15.75 6.24
N VAL A 5 -41.93 16.28 5.02
CA VAL A 5 -40.87 17.22 4.66
C VAL A 5 -41.43 18.65 4.66
N PRO A 6 -40.72 19.64 5.24
CA PRO A 6 -41.09 21.05 5.13
C PRO A 6 -41.20 21.53 3.68
N GLN A 7 -42.18 22.38 3.40
CA GLN A 7 -42.42 22.94 2.06
C GLN A 7 -41.19 23.70 1.53
N SER A 8 -40.46 24.39 2.41
CA SER A 8 -39.21 25.10 2.09
C SER A 8 -38.15 24.16 1.51
N THR A 9 -38.01 22.96 2.07
CA THR A 9 -37.06 21.95 1.58
C THR A 9 -37.43 21.45 0.18
N LEU A 10 -38.72 21.27 -0.11
CA LEU A 10 -39.19 20.88 -1.44
C LEU A 10 -38.98 21.99 -2.47
N HIS A 11 -39.34 23.23 -2.12
CA HIS A 11 -39.15 24.41 -2.97
C HIS A 11 -37.67 24.59 -3.36
N THR A 12 -36.77 24.53 -2.38
CA THR A 12 -35.31 24.63 -2.61
C THR A 12 -34.77 23.50 -3.50
N ARG A 13 -35.36 22.31 -3.44
CA ARG A 13 -34.97 21.16 -4.28
C ARG A 13 -35.46 21.30 -5.72
N VAL A 14 -36.66 21.85 -5.92
CA VAL A 14 -37.22 22.16 -7.25
C VAL A 14 -36.44 23.28 -7.93
N HIS A 15 -35.98 24.28 -7.18
CA HIS A 15 -35.17 25.41 -7.67
C HIS A 15 -33.65 25.11 -7.71
N SER A 16 -33.27 23.87 -8.03
CA SER A 16 -31.90 23.48 -8.46
C SER A 16 -30.84 23.24 -7.37
N THR A 17 -31.22 22.89 -6.15
CA THR A 17 -30.21 22.40 -5.17
C THR A 17 -29.78 20.97 -5.51
N GLN A 18 -28.54 20.81 -5.96
CA GLN A 18 -27.98 19.49 -6.24
C GLN A 18 -27.92 18.63 -4.96
N PRO A 19 -28.15 17.31 -5.07
CA PRO A 19 -27.95 16.38 -3.97
C PRO A 19 -26.55 16.53 -3.36
N ARG A 20 -26.44 16.53 -2.03
CA ARG A 20 -25.14 16.55 -1.34
C ARG A 20 -24.21 15.42 -1.75
N LEU A 21 -24.77 14.30 -2.22
CA LEU A 21 -24.01 13.15 -2.75
C LEU A 21 -23.27 13.48 -4.05
N GLU A 22 -23.79 14.41 -4.85
CA GLU A 22 -23.20 14.83 -6.13
C GLU A 22 -22.26 16.05 -5.96
N LEU A 23 -22.38 16.78 -4.84
CA LEU A 23 -21.51 17.91 -4.53
C LEU A 23 -20.13 17.45 -4.08
N ARG A 24 -19.09 17.93 -4.79
CA ARG A 24 -17.70 17.78 -4.35
C ARG A 24 -17.54 18.37 -2.95
N SER A 25 -17.06 17.57 -2.00
CA SER A 25 -16.76 18.09 -0.65
C SER A 25 -15.78 19.26 -0.77
N VAL A 26 -16.22 20.43 -0.27
CA VAL A 26 -15.44 21.67 -0.25
C VAL A 26 -14.10 21.49 0.49
N ASN A 27 -14.01 20.46 1.34
CA ASN A 27 -12.84 20.17 2.17
C ASN A 27 -11.80 19.24 1.51
N ARG A 28 -11.98 18.82 0.25
CA ARG A 28 -10.95 18.03 -0.46
C ARG A 28 -9.83 18.95 -0.97
N LYS A 29 -8.60 18.68 -0.52
CA LYS A 29 -7.40 19.43 -0.93
C LYS A 29 -6.93 19.07 -2.36
N LEU A 30 -7.01 17.80 -2.72
CA LEU A 30 -6.68 17.31 -4.05
C LEU A 30 -7.95 17.28 -4.92
N SER A 31 -7.77 17.50 -6.21
CA SER A 31 -8.79 17.27 -7.23
C SER A 31 -8.98 15.77 -7.45
N SER A 32 -10.11 15.38 -8.04
CA SER A 32 -10.39 13.96 -8.31
C SER A 32 -9.32 13.29 -9.17
N ILE A 33 -8.72 14.04 -10.11
CA ILE A 33 -7.69 13.53 -11.02
C ILE A 33 -6.38 13.31 -10.28
N GLU A 34 -5.99 14.24 -9.41
CA GLU A 34 -4.79 14.09 -8.58
C GLU A 34 -4.95 12.96 -7.55
N GLU A 35 -6.13 12.82 -6.94
CA GLU A 35 -6.44 11.71 -6.04
C GLU A 35 -6.32 10.38 -6.78
N GLN A 36 -6.91 10.26 -7.98
CA GLN A 36 -6.81 9.04 -8.79
C GLN A 36 -5.37 8.74 -9.21
N SER A 37 -4.61 9.77 -9.59
CA SER A 37 -3.19 9.62 -9.95
C SER A 37 -2.36 9.14 -8.76
N LEU A 38 -2.63 9.66 -7.57
CA LEU A 38 -1.98 9.23 -6.33
C LEU A 38 -2.33 7.78 -5.98
N VAL A 39 -3.60 7.37 -6.12
CA VAL A 39 -4.01 5.96 -5.94
C VAL A 39 -3.25 5.06 -6.92
N GLN A 40 -3.24 5.42 -8.20
CA GLN A 40 -2.58 4.62 -9.24
C GLN A 40 -1.08 4.49 -8.98
N TRP A 41 -0.43 5.56 -8.55
CA TRP A 41 0.98 5.55 -8.16
C TRP A 41 1.24 4.61 -6.97
N ILE A 42 0.39 4.62 -5.94
CA ILE A 42 0.49 3.68 -4.80
C ILE A 42 0.34 2.23 -5.27
N LEU A 43 -0.65 1.94 -6.11
CA LEU A 43 -0.91 0.60 -6.61
C LEU A 43 0.21 0.07 -7.50
N ASP A 44 0.80 0.93 -8.34
CA ASP A 44 1.95 0.59 -9.18
C ASP A 44 3.20 0.26 -8.34
N LEU A 45 3.48 1.06 -7.30
CA LEU A 45 4.56 0.77 -6.36
C LEU A 45 4.35 -0.54 -5.58
N ASP A 46 3.12 -0.81 -5.13
CA ASP A 46 2.77 -2.05 -4.46
C ASP A 46 2.95 -3.28 -5.37
N ARG A 47 2.54 -3.16 -6.65
CA ARG A 47 2.73 -4.22 -7.67
C ARG A 47 4.20 -4.54 -7.92
N ARG A 48 5.08 -3.54 -7.86
CA ARG A 48 6.54 -3.71 -8.01
C ARG A 48 7.23 -4.26 -6.76
N GLY A 49 6.48 -4.46 -5.67
CA GLY A 49 7.02 -4.94 -4.40
C GLY A 49 7.60 -3.85 -3.50
N PHE A 50 7.42 -2.57 -3.85
CA PHE A 50 7.94 -1.42 -3.09
C PHE A 50 6.80 -0.52 -2.59
N PRO A 51 5.86 -1.02 -1.77
CA PRO A 51 4.74 -0.22 -1.31
C PRO A 51 5.21 1.01 -0.52
N PRO A 52 4.67 2.21 -0.81
CA PRO A 52 5.16 3.45 -0.21
C PRO A 52 4.85 3.53 1.28
N HIS A 53 5.71 4.22 2.04
CA HIS A 53 5.41 4.53 3.43
C HIS A 53 4.36 5.65 3.51
N ILE A 54 3.71 5.76 4.68
CA ILE A 54 2.74 6.83 4.97
C ILE A 54 3.35 8.23 4.73
N ILE A 55 4.63 8.40 5.05
CA ILE A 55 5.35 9.66 4.84
C ILE A 55 5.52 9.96 3.35
N ASP A 56 5.81 8.95 2.54
CA ASP A 56 6.02 9.13 1.10
C ASP A 56 4.71 9.46 0.38
N VAL A 57 3.59 8.85 0.79
CA VAL A 57 2.25 9.22 0.30
C VAL A 57 1.94 10.68 0.62
N ARG A 58 2.30 11.15 1.83
CA ARG A 58 2.15 12.55 2.22
C ARG A 58 2.98 13.47 1.33
N ARG A 59 4.27 13.14 1.15
CA ARG A 59 5.20 13.92 0.33
C ARG A 59 4.77 13.99 -1.12
N MET A 60 4.26 12.89 -1.67
CA MET A 60 3.73 12.87 -3.04
C MET A 60 2.49 13.75 -3.17
N ALA A 61 1.57 13.72 -2.19
CA ALA A 61 0.42 14.63 -2.18
C ALA A 61 0.84 16.11 -2.09
N ASP A 62 1.83 16.42 -1.25
CA ASP A 62 2.39 17.77 -1.14
C ASP A 62 3.10 18.21 -2.44
N ALA A 63 3.78 17.29 -3.13
CA ALA A 63 4.42 17.53 -4.42
C ALA A 63 3.39 17.84 -5.51
N LEU A 64 2.27 17.11 -5.56
CA LEU A 64 1.16 17.39 -6.47
C LEU A 64 0.56 18.78 -6.22
N LEU A 65 0.41 19.18 -4.95
CA LEU A 65 -0.05 20.52 -4.60
C LEU A 65 0.94 21.61 -5.05
N ALA A 66 2.24 21.43 -4.79
CA ALA A 66 3.27 22.38 -5.18
C ALA A 66 3.37 22.53 -6.71
N ALA A 67 3.19 21.44 -7.46
CA ALA A 67 3.24 21.43 -8.91
C ALA A 67 2.13 22.26 -9.60
N ARG A 68 1.12 22.74 -8.86
CA ARG A 68 0.08 23.64 -9.39
C ARG A 68 0.59 25.05 -9.73
N GLY A 69 1.80 25.42 -9.29
CA GLY A 69 2.41 26.71 -9.62
C GLY A 69 1.67 27.94 -9.08
N GLN A 70 0.92 27.77 -7.99
CA GLN A 70 0.21 28.89 -7.33
C GLN A 70 1.19 29.72 -6.48
N ASP A 71 0.98 31.04 -6.45
CA ASP A 71 1.72 31.97 -5.60
C ASP A 71 0.76 32.73 -4.67
N PRO A 72 0.83 32.53 -3.34
CA PRO A 72 1.73 31.63 -2.63
C PRO A 72 1.36 30.14 -2.83
N PRO A 73 2.33 29.21 -2.64
CA PRO A 73 2.08 27.79 -2.84
C PRO A 73 0.99 27.27 -1.89
N PRO A 74 0.22 26.25 -2.30
CA PRO A 74 -0.85 25.72 -1.47
C PRO A 74 -0.31 25.16 -0.16
N GLN A 75 -1.07 25.34 0.92
CA GLN A 75 -0.68 24.78 2.21
C GLN A 75 -0.58 23.24 2.14
N PRO A 76 0.48 22.65 2.72
CA PRO A 76 0.68 21.20 2.70
C PRO A 76 -0.47 20.45 3.40
N VAL A 77 -0.60 19.16 3.10
CA VAL A 77 -1.61 18.31 3.71
C VAL A 77 -1.36 18.14 5.20
N GLY A 78 -2.45 18.08 5.97
CA GLY A 78 -2.39 17.94 7.43
C GLY A 78 -1.93 16.54 7.87
N LYS A 79 -1.48 16.42 9.13
CA LYS A 79 -0.95 15.16 9.71
C LYS A 79 -1.91 13.96 9.56
N LYS A 80 -3.22 14.18 9.71
CA LYS A 80 -4.27 13.15 9.61
C LYS A 80 -4.81 12.96 8.19
N TRP A 81 -4.28 13.67 7.19
CA TRP A 81 -4.81 13.65 5.84
C TRP A 81 -4.62 12.26 5.20
N VAL A 82 -3.42 11.69 5.27
CA VAL A 82 -3.12 10.38 4.66
C VAL A 82 -4.01 9.27 5.23
N SER A 83 -4.25 9.24 6.55
CA SER A 83 -5.13 8.23 7.15
C SER A 83 -6.58 8.36 6.66
N ARG A 84 -7.08 9.60 6.50
CA ARG A 84 -8.42 9.86 5.97
C ARG A 84 -8.53 9.54 4.48
N PHE A 85 -7.49 9.89 3.72
CA PHE A 85 -7.39 9.56 2.30
C PHE A 85 -7.46 8.04 2.10
N ILE A 86 -6.65 7.27 2.82
CA ILE A 86 -6.68 5.80 2.73
C ILE A 86 -8.07 5.25 3.15
N GLN A 87 -8.66 5.76 4.23
CA GLN A 87 -10.02 5.36 4.65
C GLN A 87 -11.11 5.67 3.61
N SER A 88 -10.92 6.71 2.80
CA SER A 88 -11.85 7.07 1.72
C SER A 88 -11.70 6.24 0.44
N GLN A 89 -10.59 5.51 0.29
CA GLN A 89 -10.28 4.72 -0.90
C GLN A 89 -10.42 3.23 -0.59
N LEU A 90 -11.49 2.59 -1.05
CA LEU A 90 -11.75 1.15 -0.82
C LEU A 90 -10.65 0.25 -1.41
N GLU A 91 -9.90 0.74 -2.39
CA GLU A 91 -8.81 0.02 -3.05
C GLU A 91 -7.50 -0.02 -2.25
N LEU A 92 -7.39 0.77 -1.18
CA LEU A 92 -6.15 0.92 -0.42
C LEU A 92 -6.31 0.42 1.02
N GLN A 93 -5.24 -0.15 1.56
CA GLN A 93 -5.14 -0.52 2.97
C GLN A 93 -3.73 -0.29 3.50
N THR A 94 -3.61 -0.07 4.81
CA THR A 94 -2.29 -0.01 5.45
C THR A 94 -1.90 -1.36 6.01
N LYS A 95 -0.67 -1.80 5.75
CA LYS A 95 -0.09 -3.02 6.31
C LYS A 95 1.23 -2.71 7.00
N TRP A 96 1.59 -3.54 7.98
CA TRP A 96 2.92 -3.50 8.57
C TRP A 96 3.86 -4.33 7.71
N SER A 97 4.86 -3.69 7.12
CA SER A 97 5.92 -4.37 6.37
C SER A 97 7.09 -4.67 7.30
N ARG A 98 7.57 -5.91 7.22
CA ARG A 98 8.84 -6.31 7.84
C ARG A 98 9.95 -6.01 6.84
N ARG A 99 11.04 -5.37 7.31
CA ARG A 99 12.21 -5.19 6.45
C ARG A 99 12.80 -6.55 6.12
N LEU A 100 12.90 -6.85 4.83
CA LEU A 100 13.80 -7.90 4.35
C LEU A 100 15.23 -7.48 4.70
N ASN A 101 16.03 -8.43 5.16
CA ASN A 101 17.44 -8.16 5.43
C ASN A 101 18.12 -7.86 4.08
N SER A 102 18.54 -6.60 3.87
CA SER A 102 19.13 -6.16 2.60
C SER A 102 20.33 -7.00 2.17
N GLN A 103 21.08 -7.55 3.13
CA GLN A 103 22.18 -8.47 2.83
C GLN A 103 21.64 -9.77 2.23
N ARG A 104 20.59 -10.38 2.81
CA ARG A 104 19.98 -11.58 2.23
C ARG A 104 19.51 -11.36 0.79
N ALA A 105 18.80 -10.26 0.53
CA ALA A 105 18.31 -9.95 -0.81
C ALA A 105 19.44 -9.77 -1.85
N GLN A 106 20.64 -9.34 -1.43
CA GLN A 106 21.79 -9.19 -2.33
C GLN A 106 22.53 -10.50 -2.62
N TYR A 107 22.41 -11.48 -1.72
CA TYR A 107 23.06 -12.80 -1.86
C TYR A 107 22.12 -13.89 -2.41
N GLU A 108 20.84 -13.56 -2.64
CA GLU A 108 19.86 -14.45 -3.27
C GLU A 108 19.95 -14.39 -4.81
N ASP A 109 21.02 -14.94 -5.39
CA ASP A 109 21.12 -15.13 -6.84
C ASP A 109 20.25 -16.33 -7.28
N PRO A 110 19.25 -16.15 -8.17
CA PRO A 110 18.37 -17.24 -8.60
C PRO A 110 19.12 -18.42 -9.20
N ALA A 111 20.20 -18.17 -9.97
CA ALA A 111 20.97 -19.24 -10.58
C ALA A 111 21.68 -20.10 -9.53
N THR A 112 22.31 -19.44 -8.55
CA THR A 112 22.95 -20.11 -7.41
C THR A 112 21.94 -20.92 -6.58
N ILE A 113 20.76 -20.36 -6.31
CA ILE A 113 19.69 -21.05 -5.55
C ILE A 113 19.22 -22.31 -6.30
N VAL A 114 18.91 -22.19 -7.59
CA VAL A 114 18.45 -23.33 -8.40
C VAL A 114 19.52 -24.41 -8.51
N ALA A 115 20.77 -24.02 -8.74
CA ALA A 115 21.89 -24.96 -8.82
C ALA A 115 22.08 -25.72 -7.50
N TRP A 116 21.95 -25.04 -6.35
CA TRP A 116 22.05 -25.66 -5.03
C TRP A 116 20.93 -26.68 -4.80
N PHE A 117 19.66 -26.33 -5.06
CA PHE A 117 18.55 -27.27 -4.90
C PHE A 117 18.67 -28.48 -5.82
N LYS A 118 19.15 -28.28 -7.05
CA LYS A 118 19.40 -29.38 -7.98
C LYS A 118 20.47 -30.35 -7.43
N LEU A 119 21.58 -29.81 -6.91
CA LEU A 119 22.65 -30.61 -6.30
C LEU A 119 22.14 -31.41 -5.09
N VAL A 120 21.31 -30.79 -4.24
CA VAL A 120 20.71 -31.46 -3.08
C VAL A 120 19.82 -32.63 -3.52
N GLU A 121 19.00 -32.43 -4.55
CA GLU A 121 18.13 -33.48 -5.09
C GLU A 121 18.92 -34.64 -5.70
N GLU A 122 19.95 -34.35 -6.50
CA GLU A 122 20.84 -35.36 -7.07
C GLU A 122 21.57 -36.16 -5.97
N THR A 123 22.02 -35.48 -4.91
CA THR A 123 22.69 -36.11 -3.76
C THR A 123 21.72 -37.02 -3.01
N ARG A 124 20.50 -36.54 -2.75
CA ARG A 124 19.44 -37.31 -2.08
C ARG A 124 19.10 -38.59 -2.84
N GLN A 125 19.01 -38.53 -4.16
CA GLN A 125 18.77 -39.70 -5.02
C GLN A 125 19.96 -40.67 -5.02
N THR A 126 21.20 -40.15 -5.09
CA THR A 126 22.42 -40.96 -5.13
C THR A 126 22.61 -41.79 -3.86
N TYR A 127 22.33 -41.20 -2.70
CA TYR A 127 22.52 -41.86 -1.40
C TYR A 127 21.23 -42.44 -0.81
N GLY A 128 20.10 -42.34 -1.51
CA GLY A 128 18.81 -42.88 -1.06
C GLY A 128 18.30 -42.27 0.24
N VAL A 129 18.55 -40.98 0.48
CA VAL A 129 18.13 -40.28 1.70
C VAL A 129 16.60 -40.14 1.68
N LEU A 130 15.94 -40.70 2.69
CA LEU A 130 14.49 -40.64 2.83
C LEU A 130 14.06 -39.27 3.40
N ASP A 131 12.85 -38.83 3.06
CA ASP A 131 12.33 -37.53 3.52
C ASP A 131 12.24 -37.45 5.06
N GLN A 132 12.05 -38.59 5.73
CA GLN A 132 12.02 -38.69 7.19
C GLN A 132 13.39 -38.42 7.86
N ASP A 133 14.48 -38.55 7.10
CA ASP A 133 15.85 -38.36 7.57
C ASP A 133 16.38 -36.95 7.27
N ILE A 134 15.52 -36.05 6.74
CA ILE A 134 15.85 -34.66 6.46
C ILE A 134 15.42 -33.80 7.67
N TYR A 135 16.42 -33.28 8.38
CA TYR A 135 16.20 -32.40 9.53
C TYR A 135 16.54 -30.96 9.16
N ASN A 136 15.62 -30.04 9.45
CA ASN A 136 15.92 -28.62 9.37
C ASN A 136 16.83 -28.23 10.54
N PHE A 137 17.99 -27.68 10.25
CA PHE A 137 18.91 -27.15 11.25
C PHE A 137 19.07 -25.65 11.00
N ASP A 138 18.32 -24.84 11.75
CA ASP A 138 18.41 -23.38 11.68
C ASP A 138 18.78 -22.76 13.03
N GLU A 139 19.67 -21.79 13.00
CA GLU A 139 20.02 -21.02 14.18
C GLU A 139 19.04 -19.86 14.35
N THR A 140 18.20 -19.91 15.39
CA THR A 140 17.38 -18.76 15.80
C THR A 140 18.23 -17.79 16.61
N ARG A 141 18.94 -16.89 15.92
CA ARG A 141 19.63 -15.77 16.60
C ARG A 141 18.68 -14.60 16.85
N PHE A 142 18.66 -14.08 18.07
CA PHE A 142 18.04 -12.80 18.39
C PHE A 142 18.99 -11.66 18.00
N ALA A 143 18.79 -11.07 16.84
CA ALA A 143 19.60 -9.94 16.40
C ALA A 143 19.09 -8.64 17.04
N MET A 144 19.69 -8.25 18.16
CA MET A 144 19.46 -6.94 18.80
C MET A 144 19.87 -5.82 17.83
N GLY A 145 18.95 -4.90 17.53
CA GLY A 145 19.22 -3.77 16.63
C GLY A 145 18.79 -3.95 15.17
N VAL A 146 18.10 -5.04 14.81
CA VAL A 146 17.55 -5.21 13.45
C VAL A 146 16.27 -4.39 13.26
N ALA A 147 16.44 -3.32 12.48
CA ALA A 147 15.49 -2.50 11.73
C ALA A 147 13.98 -2.63 12.03
N SER A 148 13.36 -1.51 12.39
CA SER A 148 11.96 -1.38 12.80
C SER A 148 10.95 -1.77 11.72
N THR A 149 9.91 -2.51 12.14
CA THR A 149 8.67 -2.70 11.39
C THR A 149 8.09 -1.34 11.03
N SER A 150 7.67 -1.15 9.77
CA SER A 150 7.17 0.13 9.28
C SER A 150 5.81 -0.04 8.60
N LYS A 151 4.97 0.99 8.71
CA LYS A 151 3.62 0.96 8.15
C LYS A 151 3.67 1.46 6.71
N VAL A 152 3.21 0.63 5.78
CA VAL A 152 3.17 0.89 4.34
C VAL A 152 1.73 0.90 3.84
N VAL A 153 1.50 1.51 2.68
CA VAL A 153 0.20 1.53 2.01
C VAL A 153 0.23 0.57 0.82
N THR A 154 -0.77 -0.31 0.76
CA THR A 154 -0.86 -1.44 -0.19
C THR A 154 -2.27 -1.52 -0.76
N SER A 155 -2.47 -2.30 -1.83
CA SER A 155 -3.81 -2.61 -2.33
C SER A 155 -4.63 -3.41 -1.31
N SER A 156 -5.93 -3.11 -1.18
CA SER A 156 -6.88 -3.84 -0.33
C SER A 156 -7.05 -5.32 -0.75
N ASN A 157 -6.97 -5.58 -2.05
CA ASN A 157 -7.15 -6.92 -2.64
C ASN A 157 -5.91 -7.81 -2.60
N ARG A 158 -4.80 -7.34 -2.01
CA ARG A 158 -3.58 -8.15 -1.90
C ARG A 158 -3.78 -9.26 -0.87
N VAL A 159 -4.25 -10.42 -1.33
CA VAL A 159 -4.02 -11.71 -0.66
C VAL A 159 -2.50 -11.83 -0.52
N SER A 160 -2.03 -12.05 0.70
CA SER A 160 -0.63 -12.40 0.95
C SER A 160 -0.33 -13.70 0.19
N ARG A 161 0.09 -13.56 -1.07
CA ARG A 161 0.69 -14.65 -1.82
C ARG A 161 1.95 -15.00 -1.04
N ALA A 162 1.90 -16.12 -0.32
CA ALA A 162 3.12 -16.87 -0.07
C ALA A 162 3.73 -17.06 -1.45
N VAL A 163 4.90 -16.45 -1.66
CA VAL A 163 5.74 -16.77 -2.79
C VAL A 163 6.20 -18.20 -2.49
N VAL A 164 5.39 -19.16 -2.95
CA VAL A 164 5.84 -20.54 -3.12
C VAL A 164 6.69 -20.47 -4.37
N VAL A 165 7.99 -20.35 -4.16
CA VAL A 165 9.02 -20.76 -5.12
C VAL A 165 9.45 -22.14 -4.67
#